data_AF-A0AAW0GRN4-F1
#
_entry.id   AF-A0AAW0GRN4-F1
#
_cell.length_a   1.000
_cell.length_b   1.000
_cell.length_c   1.000
_cell.angle_alpha   90.00
_cell.angle_beta   90.00
_cell.angle_gamma   90.00
#
_symmetry.space_group_name_H-M   'P 1'
#
loop_
_entity.id
_entity.type
_entity.pdbx_description
1 polymer ?
#
loop_
_entity_poly.entity_id
_entity_poly.type
_entity_poly.pdbx_seq_one_letter_code
_entity_poly.pdbx_strand_id
1 'polypeptide(L)'
;MNYTPRYSQPFTLEQARLLDVPIIVEEIYRLQNSLKLLGATQQELKEAIAESPDPEFSQALEENDQTIGSQQERVSMLKMVLTEKGIPTGPLNFDPEPSSNQSHVNDQSIPRETDDGGIDL
;
A
#
# COMPACT_ATOMS: atom_id res chain seq x y z
N MET A 1 -26.52 -0.03 -11.70
CA MET A 1 -25.50 0.46 -12.67
C MET A 1 -24.78 -0.77 -13.23
N ASN A 2 -24.57 -0.84 -14.54
CA ASN A 2 -23.82 -1.95 -15.15
C ASN A 2 -22.33 -1.56 -15.18
N TYR A 3 -21.58 -1.92 -14.14
CA TYR A 3 -20.12 -1.75 -14.11
C TYR A 3 -19.47 -2.90 -14.87
N THR A 4 -18.62 -2.58 -15.86
CA THR A 4 -17.86 -3.58 -16.62
C THR A 4 -16.37 -3.21 -16.53
N PRO A 5 -15.54 -4.00 -15.84
CA PRO A 5 -14.10 -3.74 -15.74
C PRO A 5 -13.41 -4.00 -17.09
N ARG A 6 -12.35 -3.25 -17.39
CA ARG A 6 -11.48 -3.46 -18.55
C ARG A 6 -10.51 -4.62 -18.31
N TYR A 7 -10.04 -4.78 -17.07
CA TYR A 7 -9.12 -5.83 -16.69
C TYR A 7 -9.86 -6.97 -16.01
N SER A 8 -9.33 -8.19 -16.12
CA SER A 8 -9.84 -9.33 -15.34
C SER A 8 -9.71 -9.04 -13.84
N GLN A 9 -10.80 -9.25 -13.12
CA GLN A 9 -10.87 -9.05 -11.68
C GLN A 9 -11.05 -10.39 -10.97
N PRO A 10 -10.54 -10.54 -9.74
CA PRO A 10 -10.68 -11.77 -8.95
C PRO A 10 -12.13 -12.06 -8.53
N PHE A 11 -13.01 -11.06 -8.64
CA PHE A 11 -14.44 -11.16 -8.36
C PHE A 11 -15.22 -10.14 -9.18
N THR A 12 -16.52 -10.41 -9.33
CA THR A 12 -17.49 -9.53 -9.97
C THR A 12 -18.03 -8.49 -8.99
N LEU A 13 -18.70 -7.44 -9.51
CA LEU A 13 -19.38 -6.46 -8.64
C LEU A 13 -20.44 -7.11 -7.74
N GLU A 14 -21.19 -8.11 -8.24
CA GLU A 14 -22.19 -8.83 -7.43
C GLU A 14 -21.55 -9.56 -6.26
N GLN A 15 -20.41 -10.21 -6.49
CA GLN A 15 -19.65 -10.87 -5.41
C GLN A 15 -19.10 -9.86 -4.41
N ALA A 16 -18.62 -8.70 -4.87
CA ALA A 16 -18.14 -7.63 -4.00
C ALA A 16 -19.24 -7.09 -3.07
N ARG A 17 -20.50 -7.04 -3.52
CA ARG A 17 -21.65 -6.62 -2.67
C ARG A 17 -21.88 -7.53 -1.46
N LEU A 18 -21.50 -8.80 -1.57
CA LEU A 18 -21.64 -9.78 -0.50
C LEU A 18 -20.54 -9.65 0.57
N LEU A 19 -19.49 -8.87 0.32
CA LEU A 19 -18.43 -8.65 1.29
C LEU A 19 -18.90 -7.72 2.42
N ASP A 20 -18.38 -7.99 3.61
CA ASP A 20 -18.55 -7.13 4.77
C ASP A 20 -17.76 -5.83 4.60
N VAL A 21 -18.30 -4.75 5.17
CA VAL A 21 -17.69 -3.41 5.10
C VAL A 21 -16.22 -3.40 5.54
N PRO A 22 -15.84 -4.02 6.69
CA PRO A 22 -14.43 -4.02 7.12
C PRO A 22 -13.50 -4.69 6.12
N ILE A 23 -13.94 -5.78 5.47
CA ILE A 23 -13.17 -6.50 4.45
C ILE A 23 -12.93 -5.59 3.23
N ILE A 24 -13.98 -4.90 2.78
CA ILE A 24 -13.88 -3.97 1.64
C ILE A 24 -12.91 -2.82 1.96
N VAL A 25 -12.97 -2.28 3.17
CA VAL A 25 -12.10 -1.18 3.63
C VAL A 25 -10.64 -1.65 3.68
N GLU A 26 -10.36 -2.78 4.31
CA GLU A 26 -9.01 -3.36 4.39
C GLU A 26 -8.42 -3.62 2.99
N GLU A 27 -9.24 -4.17 2.09
CA GLU A 27 -8.84 -4.43 0.72
C GLU A 27 -8.49 -3.13 -0.03
N ILE A 28 -9.28 -2.06 0.12
CA ILE A 28 -8.98 -0.76 -0.46
C ILE A 28 -7.63 -0.24 0.05
N TYR A 29 -7.36 -0.31 1.35
CA TYR A 29 -6.08 0.12 1.93
C TYR A 29 -4.90 -0.67 1.37
N ARG A 30 -5.04 -2.00 1.28
CA ARG A 30 -4.00 -2.87 0.71
C ARG A 30 -3.71 -2.48 -0.75
N LEU A 31 -4.74 -2.27 -1.54
CA LEU A 31 -4.61 -1.87 -2.96
C LEU A 31 -3.97 -0.49 -3.11
N GLN A 32 -4.35 0.48 -2.28
CA GLN A 32 -3.73 1.82 -2.31
C GLN A 32 -2.24 1.76 -1.96
N ASN A 33 -1.85 0.97 -0.96
CA ASN A 33 -0.45 0.76 -0.64
C ASN A 33 0.31 0.10 -1.78
N SER A 34 -0.27 -0.92 -2.42
CA SER A 34 0.34 -1.57 -3.60
C SER A 34 0.46 -0.60 -4.78
N LEU A 35 -0.55 0.21 -5.06
CA LEU A 35 -0.52 1.24 -6.10
C LEU A 35 0.56 2.30 -5.85
N LYS A 36 0.75 2.71 -4.59
CA LYS A 36 1.83 3.65 -4.21
C LYS A 36 3.21 3.05 -4.52
N LEU A 37 3.44 1.79 -4.14
CA LEU A 37 4.70 1.10 -4.40
C LEU A 37 4.93 0.92 -5.89
N LEU A 38 3.93 0.45 -6.63
CA LEU A 38 4.01 0.31 -8.09
C LEU A 38 4.28 1.65 -8.78
N GLY A 39 3.67 2.75 -8.30
CA GLY A 39 3.96 4.09 -8.81
C GLY A 39 5.41 4.51 -8.62
N ALA A 40 6.02 4.18 -7.47
CA ALA A 40 7.45 4.41 -7.25
C ALA A 40 8.31 3.55 -8.19
N THR A 41 8.02 2.26 -8.32
CA THR A 41 8.73 1.37 -9.26
C THR A 41 8.60 1.83 -10.71
N GLN A 42 7.42 2.31 -11.15
CA GLN A 42 7.26 2.89 -12.48
C GLN A 42 8.16 4.11 -12.70
N GLN A 43 8.33 4.95 -11.68
CA GLN A 43 9.20 6.10 -11.77
C GLN A 43 10.67 5.68 -11.87
N GLU A 44 11.11 4.74 -11.03
CA GLU A 44 12.47 4.18 -11.06
C GLU A 44 12.79 3.53 -12.41
N LEU A 45 11.86 2.75 -12.98
CA LEU A 45 12.04 2.13 -14.30
C LEU A 45 12.15 3.17 -15.41
N LYS A 46 11.34 4.23 -15.37
CA LYS A 46 11.42 5.32 -16.36
C LYS A 46 12.77 6.04 -16.31
N GLU A 47 13.28 6.28 -15.10
CA GLU A 47 14.60 6.89 -14.89
C GLU A 47 15.71 5.98 -15.42
N ALA A 48 15.66 4.68 -15.10
CA ALA A 48 16.63 3.70 -15.57
C ALA A 48 16.64 3.58 -17.11
N ILE A 49 15.46 3.54 -17.75
CA ILE A 49 15.34 3.51 -19.22
C ILE A 49 15.91 4.79 -19.86
N ALA A 50 15.69 5.94 -19.22
CA ALA A 50 16.21 7.23 -19.72
C ALA A 50 17.74 7.32 -19.63
N GLU A 51 18.34 6.73 -18.60
CA GLU A 51 19.79 6.67 -18.43
C GLU A 51 20.43 5.63 -19.36
N SER A 52 19.84 4.43 -19.43
CA SER A 52 20.31 3.32 -20.23
C SER A 52 19.13 2.50 -20.75
N PRO A 53 18.75 2.67 -22.04
CA PRO A 53 17.63 1.94 -22.61
C PRO A 53 17.81 0.42 -22.51
N ASP A 54 16.88 -0.22 -21.80
CA ASP A 54 16.84 -1.66 -21.60
C ASP A 54 15.46 -2.20 -21.98
N PRO A 55 15.36 -3.19 -22.89
CA PRO A 55 14.10 -3.79 -23.27
C PRO A 55 13.41 -4.53 -22.10
N GLU A 56 14.14 -5.10 -21.15
CA GLU A 56 13.55 -5.75 -19.97
C GLU A 56 12.88 -4.73 -19.04
N PHE A 57 13.49 -3.57 -18.85
CA PHE A 57 12.88 -2.48 -18.08
C PHE A 57 11.64 -1.91 -18.78
N SER A 58 11.69 -1.82 -20.11
CA SER A 58 10.53 -1.37 -20.91
C SER A 58 9.36 -2.35 -20.79
N GLN A 59 9.64 -3.66 -20.81
CA GLN A 59 8.63 -4.69 -20.60
C GLN A 59 8.06 -4.64 -19.18
N ALA A 60 8.91 -4.55 -18.16
CA ALA A 60 8.47 -4.43 -16.76
C ALA A 60 7.57 -3.20 -16.55
N LEU A 61 7.87 -2.09 -17.24
CA LEU A 61 7.07 -0.87 -17.21
C LEU A 61 5.65 -1.10 -17.75
N GLU A 62 5.52 -1.84 -18.85
CA GLU A 62 4.23 -2.17 -19.47
C GLU A 62 3.42 -3.15 -18.62
N GLU A 63 4.06 -4.18 -18.06
CA GLU A 63 3.42 -5.17 -17.18
C GLU A 63 2.88 -4.52 -15.89
N ASN A 64 3.66 -3.60 -15.32
CA ASN A 64 3.22 -2.81 -14.17
C ASN A 64 2.05 -1.90 -14.50
N ASP A 65 2.02 -1.27 -15.69
CA ASP A 65 0.90 -0.41 -16.10
C ASP A 65 -0.42 -1.20 -16.19
N GLN A 66 -0.38 -2.44 -16.69
CA GLN A 66 -1.56 -3.32 -16.69
C GLN A 66 -2.01 -3.66 -15.26
N THR A 67 -1.06 -3.96 -14.38
CA THR A 67 -1.32 -4.27 -12.98
C THR A 67 -1.92 -3.08 -12.24
N ILE A 68 -1.37 -1.88 -12.43
CA ILE A 68 -1.89 -0.63 -11.89
C ILE A 68 -3.33 -0.41 -12.36
N GLY A 69 -3.59 -0.56 -13.66
CA GLY A 69 -4.93 -0.43 -14.22
C GLY A 69 -5.95 -1.38 -13.58
N SER A 70 -5.59 -2.67 -13.44
CA SER A 70 -6.45 -3.67 -12.78
C SER A 70 -6.73 -3.32 -11.32
N GLN A 71 -5.73 -2.88 -10.58
CA GLN A 71 -5.89 -2.51 -9.16
C GLN A 71 -6.71 -1.23 -8.98
N GLN A 72 -6.53 -0.22 -9.83
CA GLN A 72 -7.35 1.00 -9.82
C GLN A 72 -8.83 0.69 -10.05
N GLU A 73 -9.12 -0.17 -11.03
CA GLU A 73 -10.50 -0.62 -11.28
C GLU A 73 -11.10 -1.34 -10.07
N ARG A 74 -10.31 -2.20 -9.40
CA ARG A 74 -10.76 -2.88 -8.18
C ARG A 74 -11.09 -1.90 -7.06
N VAL A 75 -10.24 -0.88 -6.85
CA VAL A 75 -10.53 0.19 -5.89
C VAL A 75 -11.84 0.90 -6.25
N SER A 76 -12.05 1.25 -7.52
CA SER A 76 -13.30 1.88 -7.97
C SER A 76 -14.53 1.00 -7.74
N MET A 77 -14.44 -0.30 -8.06
CA MET A 77 -15.52 -1.27 -7.84
C MET A 77 -15.87 -1.37 -6.34
N LEU A 78 -14.87 -1.49 -5.48
CA LEU A 78 -15.06 -1.60 -4.03
C LEU A 78 -15.64 -0.31 -3.43
N LYS A 79 -15.19 0.87 -3.90
CA LYS A 79 -15.77 2.16 -3.48
C LYS A 79 -17.23 2.31 -3.90
N MET A 80 -17.60 1.80 -5.07
CA MET A 80 -19.01 1.76 -5.51
C MET A 80 -19.85 0.93 -4.52
N VAL A 81 -19.38 -0.25 -4.12
CA VAL A 81 -20.09 -1.10 -3.15
C VAL A 81 -20.23 -0.40 -1.79
N LEU A 82 -19.20 0.28 -1.30
CA LEU A 82 -19.30 1.06 -0.06
C LEU A 82 -20.34 2.17 -0.15
N THR A 83 -20.39 2.86 -1.29
CA THR A 83 -21.38 3.91 -1.55
C THR A 83 -22.80 3.32 -1.57
N GLU A 84 -23.01 2.17 -2.20
CA GLU A 84 -24.28 1.43 -2.17
C GLU A 84 -24.69 1.01 -0.75
N LYS A 85 -23.71 0.70 0.11
CA LYS A 85 -23.92 0.39 1.54
C LYS A 85 -24.08 1.65 2.42
N GLY A 86 -24.10 2.86 1.83
CA GLY A 86 -24.30 4.12 2.53
C GLY A 86 -23.05 4.70 3.19
N ILE A 87 -21.86 4.21 2.84
CA ILE A 87 -20.59 4.66 3.41
C ILE A 87 -19.91 5.63 2.43
N PRO A 88 -19.65 6.88 2.84
CA PRO A 88 -19.01 7.86 1.98
C PRO A 88 -17.56 7.47 1.71
N THR A 89 -17.15 7.46 0.44
CA THR A 89 -15.79 7.09 0.01
C THR A 89 -14.93 8.28 -0.38
N GLY A 90 -15.11 9.42 0.30
CA GLY A 90 -14.34 10.64 0.08
C GLY A 90 -12.84 10.45 0.38
N PRO A 91 -11.99 11.41 -0.05
CA PRO A 91 -10.53 11.32 0.07
C PRO A 91 -10.05 11.04 1.52
N LEU A 92 -10.73 11.62 2.51
CA LEU A 92 -10.32 11.57 3.92
C LEU A 92 -10.52 10.23 4.64
N ASN A 93 -11.27 9.28 4.07
CA ASN A 93 -11.64 8.04 4.78
C ASN A 93 -10.69 6.86 4.52
N PHE A 94 -9.79 7.01 3.54
CA PHE A 94 -8.92 5.93 3.06
C PHE A 94 -7.47 6.35 2.88
N ASP A 95 -7.10 7.56 3.28
CA ASP A 95 -5.69 7.92 3.40
C ASP A 95 -5.17 7.37 4.73
N PRO A 96 -4.15 6.50 4.73
CA PRO A 96 -3.52 6.08 5.97
C PRO A 96 -2.83 7.29 6.60
N GLU A 97 -3.37 7.77 7.72
CA GLU A 97 -2.66 8.71 8.60
C GLU A 97 -1.25 8.15 8.85
N PRO A 98 -0.18 8.96 8.67
CA PRO A 98 1.15 8.52 9.04
C PRO A 98 1.14 8.26 10.54
N SER A 99 1.20 6.97 10.91
CA SER A 99 1.41 6.54 12.29
C SER A 99 2.71 7.17 12.78
N SER A 100 2.60 8.32 13.43
CA SER A 100 3.67 9.00 14.13
C SER A 100 3.89 8.24 15.43
N ASN A 101 4.54 7.08 15.31
CA ASN A 101 4.90 6.26 16.45
C ASN A 101 6.08 6.90 17.19
N GLN A 102 5.71 7.63 18.25
CA GLN A 102 6.29 7.55 19.59
C GLN A 102 7.80 7.81 19.73
N SER A 103 8.16 9.08 19.84
CA SER A 103 9.33 9.51 20.61
C SER A 103 9.01 9.44 22.11
N HIS A 104 9.09 8.26 22.71
CA HIS A 104 9.27 8.12 24.16
C HIS A 104 10.50 7.26 24.43
N VAL A 105 11.67 7.89 24.28
CA VAL A 105 12.91 7.41 24.91
C VAL A 105 12.77 7.75 26.39
N ASN A 106 12.19 6.85 27.17
CA ASN A 106 12.14 6.98 28.62
C ASN A 106 13.42 6.37 29.20
N ASP A 107 14.27 7.28 29.67
CA ASP A 107 15.36 7.14 30.64
C ASP A 107 15.20 5.93 31.59
N GLN A 108 16.13 4.98 31.48
CA GLN A 108 16.57 4.15 32.60
C GLN A 108 18.10 4.07 32.59
N SER A 109 18.68 5.09 33.20
CA SER A 109 19.86 5.05 34.08
C SER A 109 20.32 3.63 34.48
N ILE A 110 21.42 3.16 33.89
CA ILE A 110 22.19 2.02 34.42
C ILE A 110 23.20 2.59 35.44
N PRO A 111 23.17 2.18 36.72
CA PRO A 111 24.20 2.56 37.68
C PRO A 111 25.53 1.87 37.31
N ARG A 112 26.61 2.65 37.25
CA ARG A 112 27.98 2.12 37.25
C ARG A 112 28.27 1.47 38.60
N GLU A 113 28.20 0.15 38.67
CA GLU A 113 28.88 -0.59 39.73
C GLU A 113 30.39 -0.51 39.49
N THR A 114 31.07 0.18 40.39
CA THR A 114 32.49 0.04 40.66
C THR A 114 32.70 -1.33 41.30
N ASP A 115 33.41 -2.24 40.62
CA ASP A 115 33.98 -3.42 41.27
C ASP A 115 35.50 -3.42 41.09
N ASP A 116 36.13 -3.60 42.23
CA ASP A 116 37.52 -3.44 42.59
C ASP A 116 38.11 -4.86 42.69
N GLY A 117 39.12 -5.16 41.88
CA GLY A 117 39.67 -6.53 41.83
C GLY A 117 41.07 -6.55 41.26
N GLY A 118 42.06 -6.37 42.15
CA GLY A 118 43.48 -6.27 41.86
C GLY A 118 44.07 -7.42 41.05
N ILE A 119 45.07 -7.07 40.24
CA ILE A 119 46.00 -8.00 39.62
C ILE A 119 47.34 -7.76 40.32
N ASP A 120 47.76 -8.71 41.16
CA ASP A 120 49.07 -8.72 41.81
C ASP A 120 50.18 -8.75 40.74
N LEU A 121 51.18 -7.88 40.90
CA LEU A 121 52.48 -7.93 40.23
C LEU A 121 53.56 -8.31 41.24
#